data_AF-A0A9W8Y7W0-F1
#
_entry.id   AF-A0A9W8Y7W0-F1
#
_cell.length_a   1.000
_cell.length_b   1.000
_cell.length_c   1.000
_cell.angle_alpha   90.00
_cell.angle_beta   90.00
_cell.angle_gamma   90.00
#
_symmetry.space_group_name_H-M   'P 1'
#
loop_
_entity.id
_entity.type
_entity.pdbx_description
1 polymer ?
#
loop_
_entity_poly.entity_id
_entity_poly.type
_entity_poly.pdbx_seq_one_letter_code
_entity_poly.pdbx_strand_id
1 'polypeptide(L)'
;MPNPNWPAVIPIPEETITFMSPDTTKTTRTDFTDFFQRFRPAEDAHPLYRHLFLTHQELAKALIEHPAMRPNLEQTFSTPANSKNKVYFMWDFVLRTFQILVAQVNPQNPYRSPTLGDIVGRATMARGLTLDTEGQLEAMNASVGYSDDAGVDFGEEIKRLAARLDELPEVCAACKKQREDGKPLLICARCKDEKYCSAECQKKRWKSHKKECKEGGIDIE
;
A
#
# COMPACT_ATOMS: atom_id res chain seq x y z
N MET A 1 -16.29 -15.56 10.38
CA MET A 1 -15.10 -16.38 10.69
C MET A 1 -14.38 -16.61 9.37
N PRO A 2 -13.07 -16.41 9.28
CA PRO A 2 -12.35 -16.52 8.02
C PRO A 2 -12.54 -17.89 7.35
N ASN A 3 -12.68 -17.89 6.03
CA ASN A 3 -12.95 -19.09 5.23
C ASN A 3 -11.89 -20.18 5.52
N PRO A 4 -12.27 -21.37 6.02
CA PRO A 4 -11.33 -22.38 6.52
C PRO A 4 -10.48 -23.04 5.43
N ASN A 5 -10.74 -22.78 4.14
CA ASN A 5 -10.09 -23.49 3.03
C ASN A 5 -8.92 -22.72 2.37
N TRP A 6 -8.55 -21.54 2.87
CA TRP A 6 -7.40 -20.82 2.32
C TRP A 6 -6.10 -21.19 3.03
N PRO A 7 -4.96 -21.15 2.32
CA PRO A 7 -3.65 -21.29 2.95
C PRO A 7 -3.49 -20.33 4.12
N ALA A 8 -2.89 -20.78 5.22
CA ALA A 8 -2.61 -19.91 6.36
C ALA A 8 -1.67 -18.75 5.99
N VAL A 9 -0.82 -18.97 4.99
CA VAL A 9 0.14 -18.00 4.46
C VAL A 9 0.12 -18.09 2.94
N ILE A 10 0.12 -16.92 2.28
CA ILE A 10 0.22 -16.77 0.83
C ILE A 10 1.51 -15.99 0.53
N PRO A 11 2.61 -16.67 0.14
CA PRO A 11 3.87 -15.99 -0.13
C PRO A 11 3.79 -15.18 -1.43
N ILE A 12 4.36 -13.98 -1.43
CA ILE A 12 4.52 -13.10 -2.60
C ILE A 12 6.03 -12.97 -2.90
N PRO A 13 6.64 -13.98 -3.55
CA PRO A 13 8.08 -13.96 -3.88
C PRO A 13 8.39 -12.96 -5.00
N GLU A 14 7.44 -12.73 -5.89
CA GLU A 14 7.51 -11.85 -7.06
C GLU A 14 6.15 -11.17 -7.29
N GLU A 15 6.10 -10.13 -8.12
CA GLU A 15 4.85 -9.50 -8.51
C GLU A 15 3.91 -10.53 -9.17
N THR A 16 2.64 -10.56 -8.77
CA THR A 16 1.75 -11.65 -9.20
C THR A 16 1.31 -11.52 -10.66
N ILE A 17 1.59 -10.37 -11.30
CA ILE A 17 1.25 -9.95 -12.68
C ILE A 17 -0.28 -9.82 -12.89
N THR A 18 -1.05 -10.72 -12.29
CA THR A 18 -2.50 -10.78 -12.28
C THR A 18 -3.02 -10.45 -10.88
N PHE A 19 -4.22 -9.87 -10.79
CA PHE A 19 -4.85 -9.59 -9.51
C PHE A 19 -5.30 -10.91 -8.84
N MET A 20 -4.55 -11.35 -7.84
CA MET A 20 -4.96 -12.47 -6.98
C MET A 20 -6.11 -12.02 -6.09
N SER A 21 -7.26 -12.67 -6.22
CA SER A 21 -8.47 -12.32 -5.48
C SER A 21 -9.39 -13.54 -5.35
N PRO A 22 -10.09 -13.74 -4.22
CA PRO A 22 -11.12 -14.75 -4.10
C PRO A 22 -12.38 -14.33 -4.90
N ASP A 23 -13.33 -15.25 -5.09
CA ASP A 23 -14.60 -14.95 -5.79
C ASP A 23 -15.38 -13.85 -5.04
N THR A 24 -15.39 -12.65 -5.61
CA THR A 24 -15.99 -11.44 -5.01
C THR A 24 -17.49 -11.53 -4.86
N THR A 25 -18.14 -12.43 -5.62
CA THR A 25 -19.59 -12.64 -5.55
C THR A 25 -19.99 -13.56 -4.40
N LYS A 26 -19.04 -14.34 -3.85
CA LYS A 26 -19.28 -15.33 -2.80
C LYS A 26 -18.53 -15.05 -1.49
N THR A 27 -17.55 -14.16 -1.51
CA THR A 27 -16.69 -13.88 -0.36
C THR A 27 -17.16 -12.62 0.36
N THR A 28 -17.40 -12.70 1.67
CA THR A 28 -17.76 -11.56 2.53
C THR A 28 -16.63 -10.54 2.61
N ARG A 29 -16.87 -9.28 3.00
CA ARG A 29 -15.79 -8.29 3.18
C ARG A 29 -14.81 -8.67 4.28
N THR A 30 -15.32 -9.31 5.34
CA THR A 30 -14.49 -9.88 6.42
C THR A 30 -13.49 -10.89 5.85
N ASP A 31 -14.00 -11.89 5.14
CA ASP A 31 -13.16 -12.94 4.58
C ASP A 31 -12.27 -12.39 3.46
N PHE A 32 -12.79 -11.50 2.62
CA PHE A 32 -12.02 -10.85 1.56
C PHE A 32 -10.81 -10.11 2.13
N THR A 33 -10.98 -9.40 3.25
CA THR A 33 -9.84 -8.76 3.93
C THR A 33 -8.87 -9.79 4.49
N ASP A 34 -9.37 -10.84 5.17
CA ASP A 34 -8.54 -11.92 5.72
C ASP A 34 -7.68 -12.61 4.65
N PHE A 35 -8.19 -12.79 3.42
CA PHE A 35 -7.42 -13.33 2.31
C PHE A 35 -6.13 -12.54 2.08
N PHE A 36 -6.23 -11.21 1.99
CA PHE A 36 -5.07 -10.33 1.80
C PHE A 36 -4.21 -10.23 3.05
N GLN A 37 -4.76 -10.41 4.26
CA GLN A 37 -3.97 -10.48 5.51
C GLN A 37 -3.07 -11.72 5.58
N ARG A 38 -3.34 -12.76 4.77
CA ARG A 38 -2.48 -13.95 4.67
C ARG A 38 -1.26 -13.74 3.78
N PHE A 39 -1.23 -12.66 3.00
CA PHE A 39 -0.12 -12.40 2.09
C PHE A 39 1.15 -12.09 2.89
N ARG A 40 2.30 -12.61 2.46
CA ARG A 40 3.61 -12.32 3.06
C ARG A 40 4.58 -11.83 1.99
N PRO A 41 5.28 -10.71 2.22
CA PRO A 41 6.28 -10.23 1.27
C PRO A 41 7.47 -11.19 1.24
N ALA A 42 8.18 -11.24 0.12
CA ALA A 42 9.44 -11.98 0.01
C ALA A 42 10.42 -11.62 1.15
N GLU A 43 11.22 -12.57 1.61
CA GLU A 43 12.25 -12.34 2.64
C GLU A 43 13.29 -11.31 2.19
N ASP A 44 13.62 -11.29 0.90
CA ASP A 44 14.55 -10.37 0.27
C ASP A 44 13.88 -9.12 -0.32
N ALA A 45 12.59 -8.89 -0.04
CA ALA A 45 11.87 -7.72 -0.54
C ALA A 45 12.57 -6.42 -0.14
N HIS A 46 12.50 -5.44 -1.03
CA HIS A 46 12.98 -4.10 -0.82
C HIS A 46 12.32 -3.48 0.42
N PRO A 47 13.06 -2.75 1.27
CA PRO A 47 12.48 -2.07 2.44
C PRO A 47 11.28 -1.18 2.11
N LEU A 48 11.34 -0.38 1.03
CA LEU A 48 10.20 0.39 0.51
C LEU A 48 8.96 -0.47 0.25
N TYR A 49 9.11 -1.55 -0.52
CA TYR A 49 8.01 -2.46 -0.84
C TYR A 49 7.44 -3.09 0.43
N ARG A 50 8.30 -3.60 1.30
CA ARG A 50 7.90 -4.21 2.58
C ARG A 50 7.14 -3.22 3.46
N HIS A 51 7.59 -1.97 3.54
CA HIS A 51 6.91 -0.92 4.30
C HIS A 51 5.51 -0.65 3.77
N LEU A 52 5.38 -0.41 2.46
CA LEU A 52 4.08 -0.20 1.82
C LEU A 52 3.16 -1.41 2.03
N PHE A 53 3.69 -2.62 1.83
CA PHE A 53 2.95 -3.87 1.96
C PHE A 53 2.37 -4.04 3.38
N LEU A 54 3.23 -3.97 4.40
CA LEU A 54 2.82 -4.21 5.78
C LEU A 54 1.92 -3.10 6.31
N THR A 55 2.22 -1.83 6.00
CA THR A 55 1.42 -0.69 6.47
C THR A 55 0.02 -0.72 5.88
N HIS A 56 -0.13 -1.08 4.59
CA HIS A 56 -1.46 -1.26 3.99
C HIS A 56 -2.23 -2.44 4.60
N GLN A 57 -1.57 -3.56 4.91
CA GLN A 57 -2.22 -4.67 5.61
C GLN A 57 -2.71 -4.26 7.00
N GLU A 58 -1.84 -3.63 7.80
CA GLU A 58 -2.17 -3.14 9.15
C GLU A 58 -3.35 -2.16 9.11
N LEU A 59 -3.31 -1.19 8.19
CA LEU A 59 -4.37 -0.19 8.04
C LEU A 59 -5.69 -0.82 7.56
N ALA A 60 -5.66 -1.69 6.55
CA ALA A 60 -6.85 -2.38 6.07
C ALA A 60 -7.51 -3.23 7.17
N LYS A 61 -6.70 -3.86 8.03
CA LYS A 61 -7.17 -4.60 9.20
C LYS A 61 -7.86 -3.68 10.21
N ALA A 62 -7.21 -2.58 10.60
CA ALA A 62 -7.81 -1.63 11.54
C ALA A 62 -9.12 -1.02 11.01
N LEU A 63 -9.20 -0.77 9.70
CA LEU A 63 -10.40 -0.26 9.04
C LEU A 63 -11.55 -1.28 9.01
N ILE A 64 -11.30 -2.55 8.67
CA ILE A 64 -12.36 -3.58 8.65
C ILE A 64 -12.88 -3.90 10.07
N GLU A 65 -12.04 -3.78 11.10
CA GLU A 65 -12.40 -4.02 12.50
C GLU A 65 -13.14 -2.83 13.15
N HIS A 66 -13.17 -1.68 12.48
CA HIS A 66 -13.83 -0.48 12.98
C HIS A 66 -15.36 -0.68 13.16
N PRO A 67 -15.99 -0.17 14.23
CA PRO A 67 -17.43 -0.35 14.46
C PRO A 67 -18.34 0.10 13.31
N ALA A 68 -17.95 1.16 12.57
CA ALA A 68 -18.70 1.65 11.41
C ALA A 68 -18.73 0.67 10.22
N MET A 69 -17.88 -0.36 10.21
CA MET A 69 -17.91 -1.41 9.18
C MET A 69 -18.95 -2.50 9.44
N ARG A 70 -19.49 -2.61 10.66
CA ARG A 70 -20.44 -3.68 11.05
C ARG A 70 -21.59 -3.91 10.06
N PRO A 71 -22.26 -2.87 9.51
CA PRO A 71 -23.34 -3.08 8.53
C PRO A 71 -22.90 -3.78 7.24
N ASN A 72 -21.60 -3.72 6.92
CA ASN A 72 -21.03 -4.11 5.64
C ASN A 72 -20.28 -5.46 5.66
N LEU A 73 -19.95 -5.98 6.85
CA LEU A 73 -19.00 -7.10 7.03
C LEU A 73 -19.41 -8.37 6.30
N GLU A 74 -20.66 -8.80 6.48
CA GLU A 74 -21.17 -10.09 5.99
C GLU A 74 -21.73 -10.01 4.56
N GLN A 75 -21.80 -8.81 3.98
CA GLN A 75 -22.12 -8.66 2.57
C GLN A 75 -20.94 -9.16 1.73
N THR A 76 -21.24 -9.78 0.59
CA THR A 76 -20.19 -10.16 -0.35
C THR A 76 -19.50 -8.92 -0.92
N PHE A 77 -18.23 -9.04 -1.31
CA PHE A 77 -17.44 -7.91 -1.81
C PHE A 77 -18.13 -7.18 -2.97
N SER A 78 -18.78 -7.91 -3.88
CA SER A 78 -19.51 -7.33 -5.03
C SER A 78 -20.88 -6.74 -4.68
N THR A 79 -21.42 -6.98 -3.48
CA THR A 79 -22.72 -6.44 -3.06
C THR A 79 -22.56 -4.97 -2.65
N PRO A 80 -23.42 -4.03 -3.10
CA PRO A 80 -23.37 -2.64 -2.65
C PRO A 80 -23.40 -2.51 -1.13
N ALA A 81 -22.58 -1.63 -0.55
CA ALA A 81 -22.49 -1.47 0.90
C ALA A 81 -23.82 -1.02 1.52
N ASN A 82 -24.18 -1.62 2.66
CA ASN A 82 -25.33 -1.23 3.47
C ASN A 82 -25.12 0.14 4.14
N SER A 83 -23.87 0.47 4.48
CA SER A 83 -23.47 1.78 4.99
C SER A 83 -22.30 2.31 4.17
N LYS A 84 -22.53 3.42 3.47
CA LYS A 84 -21.53 4.16 2.72
C LYS A 84 -20.98 5.29 3.57
N ASN A 85 -20.09 4.93 4.49
CA ASN A 85 -19.35 5.85 5.35
C ASN A 85 -17.86 5.93 4.97
N LYS A 86 -17.15 6.90 5.53
CA LYS A 86 -15.74 7.21 5.25
C LYS A 86 -14.78 6.09 5.62
N VAL A 87 -15.12 5.28 6.61
CA VAL A 87 -14.34 4.11 6.98
C VAL A 87 -14.47 3.01 5.93
N TYR A 88 -15.67 2.78 5.41
CA TYR A 88 -15.88 1.86 4.28
C TYR A 88 -15.13 2.32 3.02
N PHE A 89 -15.21 3.61 2.69
CA PHE A 89 -14.45 4.18 1.57
C PHE A 89 -12.95 3.92 1.75
N MET A 90 -12.39 4.29 2.91
CA MET A 90 -10.96 4.19 3.15
C MET A 90 -10.50 2.73 3.15
N TRP A 91 -11.31 1.81 3.68
CA TRP A 91 -11.04 0.37 3.61
C TRP A 91 -10.91 -0.13 2.17
N ASP A 92 -11.89 0.18 1.30
CA ASP A 92 -11.86 -0.23 -0.11
C ASP A 92 -10.68 0.42 -0.85
N PHE A 93 -10.41 1.70 -0.61
CA PHE A 93 -9.31 2.44 -1.23
C PHE A 93 -7.93 1.87 -0.86
N VAL A 94 -7.68 1.62 0.43
CA VAL A 94 -6.42 1.03 0.93
C VAL A 94 -6.26 -0.40 0.41
N LEU A 95 -7.32 -1.21 0.42
CA LEU A 95 -7.26 -2.59 -0.03
C LEU A 95 -7.03 -2.71 -1.55
N ARG A 96 -7.61 -1.82 -2.37
CA ARG A 96 -7.33 -1.76 -3.81
C ARG A 96 -5.90 -1.32 -4.08
N THR A 97 -5.39 -0.35 -3.33
CA THR A 97 -3.98 0.08 -3.44
C THR A 97 -3.05 -1.08 -3.12
N PHE A 98 -3.35 -1.87 -2.08
CA PHE A 98 -2.60 -3.10 -1.75
C PHE A 98 -2.65 -4.15 -2.87
N GLN A 99 -3.82 -4.39 -3.48
CA GLN A 99 -3.95 -5.30 -4.61
C GLN A 99 -3.08 -4.89 -5.81
N ILE A 100 -3.03 -3.60 -6.13
CA ILE A 100 -2.18 -3.07 -7.20
C ILE A 100 -0.70 -3.22 -6.84
N LEU A 101 -0.32 -2.91 -5.60
CA LEU A 101 1.06 -3.08 -5.11
C LEU A 101 1.55 -4.52 -5.31
N VAL A 102 0.75 -5.50 -4.89
CA VAL A 102 1.12 -6.92 -4.99
C VAL A 102 1.16 -7.39 -6.46
N ALA A 103 0.23 -6.94 -7.28
CA ALA A 103 0.13 -7.38 -8.66
C ALA A 103 1.18 -6.77 -9.59
N GLN A 104 1.63 -5.54 -9.33
CA GLN A 104 2.37 -4.75 -10.32
C GLN A 104 3.72 -4.20 -9.85
N VAL A 105 4.01 -4.25 -8.56
CA VAL A 105 5.28 -3.75 -8.03
C VAL A 105 6.21 -4.90 -7.69
N ASN A 106 7.41 -4.91 -8.28
CA ASN A 106 8.38 -5.96 -8.02
C ASN A 106 8.88 -5.87 -6.56
N PRO A 107 8.80 -6.97 -5.78
CA PRO A 107 9.20 -6.93 -4.38
C PRO A 107 10.66 -6.55 -4.15
N GLN A 108 11.60 -7.04 -4.96
CA GLN A 108 13.06 -6.83 -4.75
C GLN A 108 13.58 -5.50 -5.30
N ASN A 109 12.93 -4.98 -6.35
CA ASN A 109 13.31 -3.77 -7.05
C ASN A 109 12.07 -2.94 -7.46
N PRO A 110 11.37 -2.31 -6.50
CA PRO A 110 10.12 -1.60 -6.78
C PRO A 110 10.29 -0.45 -7.78
N TYR A 111 11.48 0.17 -7.86
CA TYR A 111 11.77 1.27 -8.78
C TYR A 111 11.73 0.88 -10.27
N ARG A 112 11.77 -0.42 -10.60
CA ARG A 112 11.60 -0.89 -11.99
C ARG A 112 10.14 -0.98 -12.41
N SER A 113 9.21 -0.85 -11.47
CA SER A 113 7.78 -0.97 -11.72
C SER A 113 7.20 0.41 -12.01
N PRO A 114 6.66 0.66 -13.23
CA PRO A 114 6.04 1.95 -13.57
C PRO A 114 4.92 2.35 -12.60
N THR A 115 4.23 1.37 -12.02
CA THR A 115 3.12 1.57 -11.08
C THR A 115 3.57 2.08 -9.70
N LEU A 116 4.87 2.07 -9.37
CA LEU A 116 5.32 2.50 -8.04
C LEU A 116 4.88 3.92 -7.69
N GLY A 117 4.95 4.86 -8.64
CA GLY A 117 4.52 6.24 -8.43
C GLY A 117 3.03 6.34 -8.08
N ASP A 118 2.16 5.57 -8.75
CA ASP A 118 0.72 5.51 -8.44
C ASP A 118 0.48 4.99 -7.02
N ILE A 119 1.21 3.95 -6.60
CA ILE A 119 1.09 3.41 -5.23
C ILE A 119 1.50 4.45 -4.18
N VAL A 120 2.61 5.16 -4.39
CA VAL A 120 3.05 6.20 -3.46
C VAL A 120 2.05 7.35 -3.42
N GLY A 121 1.57 7.83 -4.57
CA GLY A 121 0.56 8.88 -4.62
C GLY A 121 -0.75 8.48 -3.91
N ARG A 122 -1.20 7.24 -4.08
CA ARG A 122 -2.36 6.69 -3.35
C ARG A 122 -2.11 6.61 -1.84
N ALA A 123 -0.92 6.21 -1.41
CA ALA A 123 -0.55 6.17 0.00
C ALA A 123 -0.58 7.57 0.63
N THR A 124 -0.01 8.57 -0.05
CA THR A 124 -0.06 9.98 0.36
C THR A 124 -1.50 10.51 0.43
N MET A 125 -2.33 10.19 -0.57
CA MET A 125 -3.75 10.57 -0.60
C MET A 125 -4.53 9.94 0.56
N ALA A 126 -4.36 8.63 0.80
CA ALA A 126 -5.01 7.94 1.90
C ALA A 126 -4.62 8.54 3.26
N ARG A 127 -3.34 8.87 3.46
CA ARG A 127 -2.88 9.59 4.66
C ARG A 127 -3.57 10.95 4.79
N GLY A 128 -3.52 11.78 3.75
CA GLY A 128 -4.11 13.12 3.76
C GLY A 128 -5.59 13.10 4.12
N LEU A 129 -6.37 12.23 3.47
CA LEU A 129 -7.80 12.08 3.72
C LEU A 129 -8.13 11.48 5.09
N THR A 130 -7.28 10.59 5.63
CA THR A 130 -7.52 9.99 6.95
C THR A 130 -7.20 10.95 8.10
N LEU A 131 -6.20 11.80 7.91
CA LEU A 131 -5.75 12.79 8.89
C LEU A 131 -6.39 14.16 8.70
N ASP A 132 -7.25 14.31 7.71
CA ASP A 132 -7.96 15.53 7.40
C ASP A 132 -8.83 15.98 8.60
N THR A 133 -8.80 17.28 8.86
CA THR A 133 -9.61 17.95 9.88
C THR A 133 -10.59 18.95 9.29
N GLU A 134 -10.58 19.14 7.97
CA GLU A 134 -11.39 20.15 7.27
C GLU A 134 -12.65 19.55 6.61
N GLY A 135 -12.81 18.23 6.60
CA GLY A 135 -13.97 17.55 6.03
C GLY A 135 -13.88 17.33 4.51
N GLN A 136 -12.67 17.33 3.96
CA GLN A 136 -12.40 17.08 2.54
C GLN A 136 -12.85 15.67 2.13
N LEU A 137 -12.62 14.68 2.98
CA LEU A 137 -13.05 13.31 2.70
C LEU A 137 -14.57 13.20 2.63
N GLU A 138 -15.28 13.75 3.62
CA GLU A 138 -16.73 13.77 3.67
C GLU A 138 -17.32 14.51 2.46
N ALA A 139 -16.76 15.68 2.10
CA ALA A 139 -17.20 16.44 0.94
C ALA A 139 -17.00 15.66 -0.37
N MET A 140 -15.84 15.01 -0.55
CA MET A 140 -15.56 14.17 -1.71
C MET A 140 -16.53 12.97 -1.77
N ASN A 141 -16.73 12.29 -0.64
CA ASN A 141 -17.61 11.14 -0.52
C ASN A 141 -19.08 11.49 -0.81
N ALA A 142 -19.56 12.62 -0.29
CA ALA A 142 -20.91 13.13 -0.57
C ALA A 142 -21.17 13.34 -2.06
N SER A 143 -20.16 13.79 -2.81
CA SER A 143 -20.28 14.01 -4.27
C SER A 143 -20.54 12.74 -5.08
N VAL A 144 -20.20 11.56 -4.52
CA VAL A 144 -20.39 10.24 -5.13
C VAL A 144 -21.42 9.38 -4.39
N GLY A 145 -22.24 10.00 -3.54
CA GLY A 145 -23.40 9.36 -2.89
C GLY A 145 -23.07 8.53 -1.65
N TYR A 146 -22.02 8.89 -0.92
CA TYR A 146 -21.79 8.45 0.46
C TYR A 146 -22.43 9.46 1.40
N SER A 147 -23.14 9.00 2.43
CA SER A 147 -23.92 9.88 3.31
C SER A 147 -24.04 9.38 4.75
N ASP A 148 -23.35 8.29 5.11
CA ASP A 148 -23.55 7.61 6.38
C ASP A 148 -22.45 7.93 7.41
N ASP A 149 -21.87 9.13 7.32
CA ASP A 149 -20.73 9.59 8.14
C ASP A 149 -21.13 10.12 9.53
N ALA A 150 -22.43 10.25 9.81
CA ALA A 150 -22.91 10.82 11.07
C ALA A 150 -22.41 10.03 12.29
N GLY A 151 -21.57 10.66 13.11
CA GLY A 151 -20.96 10.04 14.30
C GLY A 151 -19.88 9.00 13.99
N VAL A 152 -19.38 8.96 12.75
CA VAL A 152 -18.28 8.10 12.34
C VAL A 152 -17.00 8.93 12.34
N ASP A 153 -15.97 8.45 13.02
CA ASP A 153 -14.64 9.05 13.01
C ASP A 153 -13.56 7.97 12.95
N PHE A 154 -12.39 8.32 12.40
CA PHE A 154 -11.25 7.43 12.48
C PHE A 154 -10.71 7.40 13.91
N GLY A 155 -10.56 6.20 14.47
CA GLY A 155 -9.89 6.01 15.75
C GLY A 155 -8.40 6.35 15.70
N GLU A 156 -7.80 6.60 16.87
CA GLU A 156 -6.38 6.99 17.00
C GLU A 156 -5.41 5.96 16.42
N GLU A 157 -5.75 4.67 16.45
CA GLU A 157 -4.95 3.62 15.81
C GLU A 157 -4.92 3.77 14.28
N ILE A 158 -6.08 3.99 13.66
CA ILE A 158 -6.19 4.20 12.21
C ILE A 158 -5.38 5.44 11.80
N LYS A 159 -5.50 6.54 12.55
CA LYS A 159 -4.72 7.77 12.29
C LYS A 159 -3.22 7.52 12.37
N ARG A 160 -2.74 6.81 13.41
CA ARG A 160 -1.31 6.45 13.54
C ARG A 160 -0.82 5.57 12.40
N LEU A 161 -1.62 4.60 11.96
CA LEU A 161 -1.28 3.73 10.83
C LEU A 161 -1.27 4.51 9.50
N ALA A 162 -2.25 5.39 9.29
CA ALA A 162 -2.31 6.25 8.11
C ALA A 162 -1.13 7.23 8.05
N ALA A 163 -0.69 7.78 9.18
CA ALA A 163 0.48 8.65 9.25
C ALA A 163 1.77 7.98 8.76
N ARG A 164 1.86 6.64 8.84
CA ARG A 164 3.03 5.86 8.38
C ARG A 164 3.02 5.57 6.88
N LEU A 165 1.92 5.81 6.16
CA LEU A 165 1.78 5.42 4.75
C LEU A 165 2.83 6.07 3.83
N ASP A 166 3.24 7.29 4.14
CA ASP A 166 4.24 8.07 3.38
C ASP A 166 5.61 8.17 4.09
N GLU A 167 5.81 7.48 5.23
CA GLU A 167 7.10 7.33 5.90
C GLU A 167 8.02 6.34 5.15
N LEU A 168 8.30 6.65 3.88
CA LEU A 168 8.98 5.76 2.96
C LEU A 168 10.47 5.61 3.32
N PRO A 169 10.96 4.38 3.57
CA PRO A 169 12.34 4.19 3.98
C PRO A 169 13.32 4.50 2.84
N GLU A 170 14.21 5.45 3.09
CA GLU A 170 15.32 5.78 2.20
C GLU A 170 16.50 4.82 2.42
N VAL A 171 16.65 3.85 1.52
CA VAL A 171 17.71 2.84 1.60
C VAL A 171 18.54 2.76 0.33
N CYS A 172 19.79 2.33 0.49
CA CYS A 172 20.68 2.08 -0.63
C CYS A 172 20.15 0.92 -1.50
N ALA A 173 19.97 1.14 -2.80
CA ALA A 173 19.49 0.13 -3.74
C ALA A 173 20.45 -1.07 -3.88
N ALA A 174 21.74 -0.90 -3.57
CA ALA A 174 22.76 -1.94 -3.67
C ALA A 174 22.88 -2.83 -2.42
N CYS A 175 22.84 -2.23 -1.21
CA CYS A 175 23.05 -2.96 0.05
C CYS A 175 21.80 -3.03 0.94
N LYS A 176 20.71 -2.36 0.55
CA LYS A 176 19.42 -2.27 1.25
C LYS A 176 19.49 -1.69 2.67
N LYS A 177 20.58 -1.00 3.01
CA LYS A 177 20.78 -0.33 4.30
C LYS A 177 20.53 1.17 4.20
N GLN A 178 20.09 1.77 5.30
CA GLN A 178 20.15 3.22 5.49
C GLN A 178 21.60 3.69 5.57
N ARG A 179 21.81 4.99 5.35
CA ARG A 179 23.14 5.59 5.46
C ARG A 179 23.43 5.91 6.93
N GLU A 180 24.57 5.45 7.44
CA GLU A 180 24.94 5.62 8.86
C GLU A 180 25.49 7.02 9.18
N ASP A 181 25.99 7.75 8.19
CA ASP A 181 26.65 9.06 8.37
C ASP A 181 25.68 10.27 8.36
N GLY A 182 24.38 10.01 8.31
CA GLY A 182 23.32 11.04 8.27
C GLY A 182 23.27 11.88 6.99
N LYS A 183 24.10 11.59 5.98
CA LYS A 183 24.08 12.34 4.71
C LYS A 183 22.96 11.83 3.79
N PRO A 184 22.46 12.66 2.85
CA PRO A 184 21.54 12.19 1.82
C PRO A 184 22.15 11.06 1.00
N LEU A 185 21.34 10.10 0.54
CA LEU A 185 21.80 9.08 -0.39
C LEU A 185 22.18 9.73 -1.73
N LEU A 186 23.24 9.20 -2.36
CA LEU A 186 23.59 9.52 -3.72
C LEU A 186 22.49 9.04 -4.64
N ILE A 187 22.08 9.87 -5.59
CA ILE A 187 21.01 9.54 -6.53
C ILE A 187 21.65 9.17 -7.87
N CYS A 188 21.09 8.19 -8.58
CA CYS A 188 21.50 7.93 -9.96
C CYS A 188 21.34 9.19 -10.81
N ALA A 189 22.44 9.79 -11.28
CA ALA A 189 22.40 11.05 -12.02
C ALA A 189 21.60 10.98 -13.34
N ARG A 190 21.35 9.77 -13.87
CA ARG A 190 20.63 9.56 -15.12
C ARG A 190 19.12 9.40 -14.91
N CYS A 191 18.69 8.46 -14.07
CA CYS A 191 17.27 8.17 -13.87
C CYS A 191 16.66 8.84 -12.64
N LYS A 192 17.46 9.29 -11.68
CA LYS A 192 17.01 9.82 -10.40
C LYS A 192 16.20 8.88 -9.47
N ASP A 193 15.86 7.67 -9.92
CA ASP A 193 15.03 6.73 -9.14
C ASP A 193 15.78 5.90 -8.09
N GLU A 194 16.98 5.37 -8.40
CA GLU A 194 17.75 4.55 -7.45
C GLU A 194 18.69 5.41 -6.60
N LYS A 195 18.65 5.18 -5.28
CA LYS A 195 19.47 5.86 -4.26
C LYS A 195 20.59 4.93 -3.75
N TYR A 196 21.74 5.48 -3.36
CA TYR A 196 22.94 4.73 -2.97
C TYR A 196 23.68 5.38 -1.80
N CYS A 197 24.20 4.58 -0.87
CA CYS A 197 25.02 5.13 0.22
C CYS A 197 26.43 5.55 -0.21
N SER A 198 26.94 5.01 -1.33
CA SER A 198 28.28 5.32 -1.83
C SER A 198 28.43 5.06 -3.33
N ALA A 199 29.48 5.63 -3.94
CA ALA A 199 29.80 5.41 -5.35
C ALA A 199 30.16 3.94 -5.63
N GLU A 200 30.74 3.23 -4.67
CA GLU A 200 31.03 1.79 -4.75
C GLU A 200 29.73 0.99 -4.82
N CYS A 201 28.73 1.33 -4.00
CA CYS A 201 27.41 0.72 -4.05
C CYS A 201 26.72 0.96 -5.39
N GLN A 202 26.80 2.19 -5.92
CA GLN A 202 26.29 2.51 -7.25
C GLN A 202 26.99 1.68 -8.33
N LYS A 203 28.32 1.60 -8.34
CA LYS A 203 29.10 0.77 -9.29
C LYS A 203 28.75 -0.72 -9.19
N LYS A 204 28.55 -1.24 -7.97
CA LYS A 204 28.16 -2.63 -7.74
C LYS A 204 26.79 -2.94 -8.36
N ARG A 205 25.82 -2.04 -8.16
CA ARG A 205 24.45 -2.17 -8.66
C ARG A 205 24.34 -1.84 -10.15
N TRP A 206 25.26 -1.07 -10.71
CA TRP A 206 25.26 -0.64 -12.12
C TRP A 206 25.12 -1.80 -13.12
N LYS A 207 25.74 -2.95 -12.84
CA LYS A 207 25.69 -4.12 -13.75
C LYS A 207 24.24 -4.55 -14.08
N SER A 208 23.38 -4.56 -13.07
CA SER A 208 21.94 -4.86 -13.22
C SER A 208 21.13 -3.61 -13.58
N HIS A 209 21.42 -2.47 -12.94
CA HIS A 209 20.66 -1.23 -13.12
C HIS A 209 20.78 -0.65 -14.54
N LYS A 210 21.93 -0.79 -15.22
CA LYS A 210 22.18 -0.18 -16.55
C LYS A 210 21.14 -0.51 -17.61
N LYS A 211 20.51 -1.70 -17.52
CA LYS A 211 19.50 -2.17 -18.49
C LYS A 211 18.14 -1.47 -18.28
N GLU A 212 17.91 -1.01 -17.06
CA GLU A 212 16.64 -0.45 -16.59
C GLU A 212 16.72 1.08 -16.47
N CYS A 213 17.92 1.64 -16.35
CA CYS A 213 18.18 3.07 -16.21
C CYS A 213 17.79 3.85 -17.47
N LYS A 214 16.70 4.62 -17.40
CA LYS A 214 16.20 5.51 -18.46
C LYS A 214 16.26 6.97 -17.99
N GLU A 215 16.34 7.93 -18.93
CA GLU A 215 16.29 9.36 -18.59
C GLU A 215 14.86 9.77 -18.20
N GLY A 216 14.75 10.61 -17.17
CA GLY A 216 13.48 11.07 -16.61
C GLY A 216 13.10 10.26 -15.38
N GLY A 217 13.42 10.80 -14.21
CA GLY A 217 12.93 10.24 -12.95
C GLY A 217 11.46 10.56 -12.76
N ILE A 218 10.75 9.65 -12.12
CA ILE A 218 9.45 9.99 -11.55
C ILE A 218 9.78 10.91 -10.37
N ASP A 219 9.47 12.20 -10.50
CA ASP A 219 9.56 13.13 -9.37
C ASP A 219 8.51 12.68 -8.33
N ILE A 220 8.99 11.94 -7.34
CA ILE A 220 8.26 11.62 -6.11
C ILE A 220 8.55 12.79 -5.17
N GLU A 221 7.83 13.90 -5.38
CA GLU A 221 7.75 15.00 -4.41
C GLU A 221 6.86 14.61 -3.21
#